data_AF-B1XVE8-F1
#
_entry.id   AF-B1XVE8-F1
#
_cell.length_a   1.000
_cell.length_b   1.000
_cell.length_c   1.000
_cell.angle_alpha   90.00
_cell.angle_beta   90.00
_cell.angle_gamma   90.00
#
_symmetry.space_group_name_H-M   'P 1'
#
loop_
_entity.id
_entity.type
_entity.pdbx_description
1 polymer ?
#
loop_
_entity_poly.entity_id
_entity_poly.type
_entity_poly.pdbx_seq_one_letter_code
_entity_poly.pdbx_strand_id
1 'polypeptide(L)'
;MHHFGITIKLVTSIYESYYAVNKSDKLPQIRKKAFTKTREDLGLSAKDLSGMSCFSVRQIEQIESGESSSFYGAQNKVTAAKKAAELLKLKLEDAFDFSDSVQSVQLPDVKKICKGRR
;
A
#
# COMPACT_ATOMS: atom_id res chain seq x y z
N MET A 1 -43.40 6.87 -16.33
CA MET A 1 -41.96 6.90 -16.71
C MET A 1 -41.03 7.10 -15.49
N HIS A 2 -41.32 6.48 -14.33
CA HIS A 2 -40.59 6.74 -13.07
C HIS A 2 -39.71 5.57 -12.55
N HIS A 3 -39.57 4.48 -13.30
CA HIS A 3 -38.79 3.31 -12.86
C HIS A 3 -37.33 3.26 -13.37
N PHE A 4 -36.96 4.10 -14.35
CA PHE A 4 -35.60 4.09 -14.93
C PHE A 4 -34.57 4.97 -14.17
N GLY A 5 -35.02 5.84 -13.26
CA GLY A 5 -34.15 6.80 -12.55
C GLY A 5 -33.45 6.26 -11.30
N ILE A 6 -33.89 5.12 -10.77
CA ILE A 6 -33.36 4.56 -9.50
C ILE A 6 -32.06 3.78 -9.75
N THR A 7 -31.97 3.07 -10.87
CA THR A 7 -30.81 2.24 -11.23
C THR A 7 -29.56 3.06 -11.57
N ILE A 8 -29.70 4.22 -12.21
CA ILE A 8 -28.55 5.06 -12.57
C ILE A 8 -27.91 5.68 -11.31
N LYS A 9 -28.71 6.14 -10.34
CA LYS A 9 -28.20 6.74 -9.09
C LYS A 9 -27.43 5.75 -8.21
N LEU A 10 -27.84 4.48 -8.20
CA LEU A 10 -27.12 3.42 -7.51
C LEU A 10 -25.76 3.17 -8.17
N VAL A 11 -25.70 3.02 -9.49
CA VAL A 11 -24.43 2.75 -10.19
C VAL A 11 -23.42 3.89 -10.02
N THR A 12 -23.87 5.15 -10.08
CA THR A 12 -22.99 6.30 -9.81
C THR A 12 -22.54 6.36 -8.35
N SER A 13 -23.41 6.03 -7.38
CA SER A 13 -23.05 6.01 -5.95
C SER A 13 -22.00 4.95 -5.63
N ILE A 14 -22.09 3.77 -6.24
CA ILE A 14 -21.10 2.70 -6.05
C ILE A 14 -19.76 3.09 -6.72
N TYR A 15 -19.79 3.81 -7.85
CA TYR A 15 -18.58 4.29 -8.53
C TYR A 15 -17.90 5.43 -7.74
N GLU A 16 -18.66 6.41 -7.25
CA GLU A 16 -18.15 7.52 -6.42
C GLU A 16 -17.57 7.03 -5.08
N SER A 17 -18.19 6.02 -4.46
CA SER A 17 -17.65 5.38 -3.25
C SER A 17 -16.31 4.68 -3.50
N TYR A 18 -16.09 4.15 -4.70
CA TYR A 18 -14.82 3.52 -5.08
C TYR A 18 -13.68 4.54 -5.28
N TYR A 19 -13.99 5.81 -5.56
CA TYR A 19 -13.01 6.88 -5.75
C TYR A 19 -12.86 7.84 -4.56
N ALA A 20 -13.61 7.62 -3.48
CA ALA A 20 -13.50 8.40 -2.24
C ALA A 20 -12.27 7.98 -1.41
N VAL A 21 -11.06 8.19 -1.95
CA VAL A 21 -9.83 8.21 -1.15
C VAL A 21 -9.80 9.55 -0.43
N ASN A 22 -10.32 9.52 0.79
CA ASN A 22 -10.31 10.65 1.73
C ASN A 22 -8.91 11.29 1.78
N LYS A 23 -8.88 12.56 1.39
CA LYS A 23 -7.75 13.46 1.53
C LYS A 23 -7.61 13.81 3.01
N SER A 24 -6.36 13.76 3.50
CA SER A 24 -5.86 14.32 4.78
C SER A 24 -6.38 13.55 6.03
N ASP A 25 -5.60 13.14 7.05
CA ASP A 25 -4.35 13.64 7.62
C ASP A 25 -3.66 12.55 8.47
N LYS A 26 -2.32 12.58 8.53
CA LYS A 26 -1.41 11.64 9.21
C LYS A 26 -1.25 10.26 8.56
N LEU A 27 -0.20 10.16 7.75
CA LEU A 27 0.29 8.88 7.23
C LEU A 27 1.12 8.16 8.29
N PRO A 28 1.06 6.81 8.33
CA PRO A 28 1.88 6.03 9.25
C PRO A 28 3.36 6.27 8.98
N GLN A 29 4.15 6.34 10.05
CA GLN A 29 5.58 6.55 9.92
C GLN A 29 6.25 5.22 9.52
N ILE A 30 7.06 5.25 8.46
CA ILE A 30 7.78 4.06 7.99
C ILE A 30 8.90 3.71 8.96
N ARG A 31 8.90 2.50 9.50
CA ARG A 31 9.98 1.98 10.38
C ARG A 31 11.15 1.53 9.54
N LYS A 32 11.94 2.49 9.11
CA LYS A 32 13.08 2.29 8.20
C LYS A 32 14.07 1.18 8.63
N LYS A 33 14.35 1.09 9.93
CA LYS A 33 15.23 0.05 10.51
C LYS A 33 14.67 -1.37 10.34
N ALA A 34 13.34 -1.53 10.33
CA ALA A 34 12.71 -2.83 10.14
C ALA A 34 12.95 -3.37 8.73
N PHE A 35 12.82 -2.52 7.71
CA PHE A 35 13.09 -2.89 6.31
C PHE A 35 14.54 -3.35 6.10
N THR A 36 15.51 -2.55 6.55
CA THR A 36 16.93 -2.90 6.43
C THR A 36 17.25 -4.20 7.17
N LYS A 37 16.75 -4.36 8.40
CA LYS A 37 16.98 -5.57 9.19
C LYS A 37 16.39 -6.81 8.52
N THR A 38 15.13 -6.78 8.09
CA THR A 38 14.49 -7.94 7.45
C THR A 38 15.15 -8.28 6.12
N ARG A 39 15.62 -7.27 5.38
CA ARG A 39 16.37 -7.47 4.14
C ARG A 39 17.70 -8.18 4.41
N GLU A 40 18.43 -7.74 5.44
CA GLU A 40 19.69 -8.37 5.88
C GLU A 40 19.47 -9.80 6.39
N ASP A 41 18.42 -10.02 7.19
CA ASP A 41 18.03 -11.34 7.70
C ASP A 41 17.68 -12.33 6.57
N LEU A 42 17.12 -11.84 5.46
CA LEU A 42 16.83 -12.62 4.25
C LEU A 42 18.04 -12.74 3.31
N GLY A 43 19.17 -12.09 3.61
CA GLY A 43 20.37 -12.09 2.76
C GLY A 43 20.18 -11.41 1.41
N LEU A 44 19.22 -10.49 1.28
CA LEU A 44 18.92 -9.79 0.03
C LEU A 44 19.68 -8.46 -0.04
N SER A 45 20.18 -8.07 -1.22
CA SER A 45 20.66 -6.71 -1.43
C SER A 45 19.52 -5.75 -1.79
N ALA A 46 19.72 -4.44 -1.65
CA ALA A 46 18.73 -3.44 -2.10
C ALA A 46 18.45 -3.57 -3.60
N LYS A 47 19.44 -4.02 -4.39
CA LYS A 47 19.29 -4.31 -5.81
C LYS A 47 18.37 -5.50 -6.06
N ASP A 48 18.49 -6.56 -5.27
CA ASP A 48 17.63 -7.74 -5.39
C ASP A 48 16.18 -7.37 -5.03
N LEU A 49 16.00 -6.63 -3.94
CA LEU A 49 14.68 -6.13 -3.54
C LEU A 49 14.07 -5.19 -4.59
N SER A 50 14.89 -4.38 -5.26
CA SER A 50 14.46 -3.52 -6.37
C SER A 50 13.95 -4.35 -7.56
N GLY A 51 14.66 -5.42 -7.93
CA GLY A 51 14.25 -6.33 -9.00
C GLY A 51 12.97 -7.10 -8.68
N MET A 52 12.74 -7.42 -7.40
CA MET A 52 11.53 -8.12 -6.95
C MET A 52 10.29 -7.22 -6.83
N SER A 53 10.48 -5.94 -6.47
CA SER A 53 9.40 -4.98 -6.20
C SER A 53 9.02 -4.10 -7.38
N CYS A 54 9.73 -4.23 -8.51
CA CYS A 54 9.64 -3.35 -9.68
C CYS A 54 9.92 -1.86 -9.33
N PHE A 55 10.62 -1.62 -8.23
CA PHE A 55 11.08 -0.29 -7.83
C PHE A 55 12.55 -0.10 -8.20
N SER A 56 12.97 1.14 -8.38
CA SER A 56 14.38 1.48 -8.55
C SER A 56 15.14 1.30 -7.23
N VAL A 57 16.43 0.97 -7.30
CA VAL A 57 17.32 0.87 -6.13
C VAL A 57 17.23 2.14 -5.27
N ARG A 58 17.21 3.31 -5.90
CA ARG A 58 17.10 4.59 -5.21
C ARG A 58 15.79 4.74 -4.43
N GLN A 59 14.70 4.15 -4.92
CA GLN A 59 13.40 4.19 -4.23
C GLN A 59 13.41 3.30 -2.99
N ILE A 60 14.06 2.14 -3.07
CA ILE A 60 14.28 1.26 -1.93
C ILE A 60 15.14 1.97 -0.88
N GLU A 61 16.23 2.60 -1.31
CA GLU A 61 17.10 3.39 -0.42
C GLU A 61 16.35 4.55 0.24
N GLN A 62 15.43 5.23 -0.46
CA GLN A 62 14.60 6.28 0.12
C GLN A 62 13.63 5.75 1.19
N ILE A 63 13.08 4.54 1.00
CA ILE A 63 12.26 3.86 2.00
C ILE A 63 13.10 3.46 3.23
N GLU A 64 14.31 2.93 3.01
CA GLU A 64 15.23 2.49 4.07
C GLU A 64 15.95 3.65 4.81
N SER A 65 16.12 4.80 4.17
CA SER A 65 16.69 6.00 4.81
C SER A 65 15.61 6.88 5.47
N GLY A 66 14.36 6.72 5.04
CA GLY A 66 13.24 7.59 5.41
C GLY A 66 13.34 8.97 4.76
N GLU A 67 14.03 9.07 3.63
CA GLU A 67 14.25 10.35 2.96
C GLU A 67 12.90 10.95 2.51
N SER A 68 12.60 12.15 2.98
CA SER A 68 11.41 12.91 2.58
C SER A 68 11.58 13.59 1.22
N SER A 69 12.72 13.39 0.55
CA SER A 69 13.03 14.01 -0.74
C SER A 69 11.90 13.74 -1.75
N SER A 70 11.56 14.80 -2.48
CA SER A 70 10.25 15.11 -3.04
C SER A 70 9.79 14.22 -4.20
N PHE A 71 10.44 13.08 -4.41
CA PHE A 71 10.21 12.23 -5.58
C PHE A 71 8.86 11.49 -5.54
N TYR A 72 8.34 11.25 -4.32
CA TYR A 72 7.03 10.65 -4.10
C TYR A 72 6.21 11.47 -3.12
N GLY A 73 4.93 11.68 -3.44
CA GLY A 73 3.95 12.10 -2.44
C GLY A 73 3.94 11.12 -1.27
N ALA A 74 3.68 11.60 -0.07
CA ALA A 74 3.82 10.81 1.15
C ALA A 74 2.97 9.51 1.11
N GLN A 75 1.80 9.54 0.45
CA GLN A 75 0.95 8.36 0.24
C GLN A 75 1.61 7.32 -0.67
N ASN A 76 2.27 7.75 -1.75
CA ASN A 76 3.01 6.85 -2.64
C ASN A 76 4.17 6.16 -1.92
N LYS A 77 4.79 6.83 -0.93
CA LYS A 77 5.83 6.22 -0.08
C LYS A 77 5.27 5.09 0.78
N VAL A 78 4.10 5.30 1.39
CA VAL A 78 3.41 4.26 2.16
C VAL A 78 3.02 3.08 1.28
N THR A 79 2.49 3.32 0.07
CA THR A 79 2.14 2.24 -0.86
C THR A 79 3.37 1.47 -1.34
N ALA A 80 4.48 2.14 -1.64
CA ALA A 80 5.71 1.49 -2.05
C ALA A 80 6.31 0.66 -0.90
N ALA A 81 6.36 1.22 0.30
CA ALA A 81 6.80 0.52 1.51
C ALA A 81 5.91 -0.69 1.82
N LYS A 82 4.59 -0.60 1.61
CA LYS A 82 3.66 -1.72 1.77
C LYS A 82 4.02 -2.89 0.85
N LYS A 83 4.25 -2.61 -0.44
CA LYS A 83 4.67 -3.64 -1.41
C LYS A 83 6.04 -4.23 -1.07
N ALA A 84 6.99 -3.42 -0.62
CA ALA A 84 8.28 -3.91 -0.16
C ALA A 84 8.15 -4.80 1.10
N ALA A 85 7.26 -4.44 2.03
CA ALA A 85 7.00 -5.23 3.24
C ALA A 85 6.37 -6.58 2.90
N GLU A 86 5.43 -6.63 1.95
CA GLU A 86 4.82 -7.87 1.46
C GLU A 86 5.89 -8.84 0.90
N LEU A 87 6.88 -8.32 0.16
CA LEU A 87 7.99 -9.12 -0.37
C LEU A 87 8.95 -9.62 0.72
N LEU A 88 9.22 -8.77 1.71
CA LEU A 88 10.04 -9.12 2.88
C LEU A 88 9.28 -9.99 3.89
N LYS A 89 8.01 -10.33 3.63
CA LYS A 89 7.10 -11.04 4.56
C LYS A 89 7.01 -10.34 5.93
N LEU A 90 7.23 -9.03 5.95
CA LEU A 90 7.15 -8.21 7.15
C LEU A 90 5.69 -7.82 7.38
N LYS A 91 5.24 -7.94 8.62
CA LYS A 91 3.91 -7.48 9.03
C LYS A 91 3.84 -5.96 8.95
N LEU A 92 2.66 -5.42 8.63
CA LEU A 92 2.48 -3.98 8.49
C LEU A 92 2.71 -3.26 9.83
N GLU A 93 2.37 -3.92 10.94
CA GLU A 93 2.55 -3.45 12.31
C GLU A 93 4.04 -3.33 12.70
N ASP A 94 4.89 -4.15 12.07
CA ASP A 94 6.33 -4.11 12.28
C ASP A 94 7.02 -3.14 11.30
N ALA A 95 6.45 -2.97 10.10
CA ALA A 95 6.94 -2.09 9.04
C ALA A 95 6.55 -0.61 9.25
N PHE A 96 5.43 -0.35 9.90
CA PHE A 96 4.85 0.97 10.07
C PHE A 96 4.57 1.25 11.55
N ASP A 97 4.83 2.49 11.97
CA ASP A 97 4.40 2.98 13.27
C ASP A 97 3.07 3.71 13.12
N PHE A 98 2.02 3.10 13.68
CA PHE A 98 0.66 3.63 13.70
C PHE A 98 0.40 4.53 14.91
N SER A 99 1.41 4.80 15.75
CA SER A 99 1.34 5.66 16.93
C SER A 99 0.75 7.05 16.64
N ASP A 100 0.97 7.57 15.44
CA ASP A 100 0.38 8.82 14.95
C ASP A 100 -0.83 8.65 14.02
N SER A 101 -1.10 7.44 13.53
CA SER A 101 -2.16 7.15 12.55
C SER A 101 -3.07 6.05 13.06
N VAL A 102 -4.07 6.41 13.86
CA VAL A 102 -5.16 5.50 14.20
C VAL A 102 -6.02 5.32 12.96
N GLN A 103 -5.78 4.26 12.18
CA GLN A 103 -6.81 3.56 11.41
C GLN A 103 -6.28 2.22 10.87
N SER A 104 -6.65 1.17 11.60
CA SER A 104 -6.71 -0.20 11.14
C SER A 104 -7.68 -0.31 9.95
N VAL A 105 -7.19 -0.77 8.79
CA VAL A 105 -8.08 -1.22 7.70
C VAL A 105 -7.83 -2.69 7.47
N GLN A 106 -8.80 -3.49 7.92
CA GLN A 106 -8.98 -4.90 7.62
C GLN A 106 -8.89 -5.16 6.11
N LEU A 107 -8.07 -6.15 5.74
CA LEU A 107 -8.13 -6.77 4.42
C LEU A 107 -9.50 -7.46 4.23
N PRO A 108 -10.29 -7.13 3.20
CA PRO A 108 -11.31 -8.06 2.74
C PRO A 108 -10.61 -9.21 2.00
N ASP A 109 -10.61 -10.39 2.62
CA ASP A 109 -10.23 -11.66 1.99
C ASP A 109 -11.27 -11.99 0.90
N VAL A 110 -11.01 -11.51 -0.32
CA VAL A 110 -11.76 -11.88 -1.51
C VAL A 110 -11.34 -13.31 -1.88
N LYS A 111 -12.01 -14.29 -1.26
CA LYS A 111 -12.01 -15.68 -1.73
C LYS A 111 -12.42 -15.73 -3.20
N LYS A 112 -11.42 -16.02 -4.04
CA LYS A 112 -11.47 -16.61 -5.39
C LYS A 112 -12.87 -16.89 -5.95
N ILE A 113 -13.37 -15.99 -6.80
CA ILE A 113 -14.29 -16.39 -7.89
C ILE A 113 -13.40 -16.80 -9.07
N CYS A 114 -13.05 -18.09 -9.11
CA CYS A 114 -12.41 -18.69 -10.28
C CYS A 114 -13.45 -18.95 -11.37
N LYS A 115 -13.07 -18.58 -12.59
CA LYS A 115 -13.81 -18.64 -13.85
C LYS A 115 -14.44 -20.01 -14.16
N GLY A 116 -15.65 -19.97 -14.68
CA GLY A 116 -16.27 -21.06 -15.44
C GLY A 116 -17.23 -20.50 -16.49
N ARG A 117 -16.69 -19.89 -17.56
CA ARG A 117 -17.45 -19.74 -18.82
C ARG A 117 -17.27 -21.02 -19.61
N ARG A 118 -18.32 -21.80 -19.74
CA ARG A 118 -18.62 -22.57 -20.94
C ARG A 118 -20.01 -22.14 -21.41
#